data_AF-A0A965QMN9-F1
#
_entry.id   AF-A0A965QMN9-F1
#
_cell.length_a   1.000
_cell.length_b   1.000
_cell.length_c   1.000
_cell.angle_alpha   90.00
_cell.angle_beta   90.00
_cell.angle_gamma   90.00
#
_symmetry.space_group_name_H-M   'P 1'
#
loop_
_entity.id
_entity.type
_entity.pdbx_description
1 polymer ?
#
loop_
_entity_poly.entity_id
_entity_poly.type
_entity_poly.pdbx_seq_one_letter_code
_entity_poly.pdbx_strand_id
1 'polypeptide(L)'
;SAPQLNFLGEPSQLSLEIVGRLDSGESQSIEVVVRSGESLLTSKSVNVTANAEGLVNTVENIPVHFTRAQQQLLTAQLSSELSPVPLNMASVPVTVVHSKSTILHIGVGPDWSMRNMRTKLKFWPNLDLLSYYILREITDDLSIPSNQLSLIEFPAEKLFGVQLPNFHGVLAQNFVFDSYFSSNDTQNLFDYVNSTGGRLVIQAGPLSFLGSDSRIKELSPCENSPEFQFDKPRAWRVGKNRFLSESQFEAAVGQIVTKQNAIGCKPKAGALVLAETDEDQPSPMILAYPVGKGLVVAILAGDWHTFATQTPADSATQKAHRVYAIDASERLFQWMVEFLQRRQDSGLRPPQFAGPRLYRDDSLHLVRSRGGMPENSLM
;
A
#
# COMPACT_ATOMS: atom_id res chain seq x y z
N SER A 1 27.75 -3.00 -20.58
CA SER A 1 26.32 -2.78 -20.90
C SER A 1 25.72 -1.89 -19.83
N ALA A 2 24.73 -1.06 -20.18
CA ALA A 2 23.96 -0.37 -19.15
C ALA A 2 23.19 -1.40 -18.30
N PRO A 3 23.03 -1.20 -16.99
CA PRO A 3 22.28 -2.12 -16.15
C PRO A 3 20.82 -2.16 -16.61
N GLN A 4 20.24 -3.37 -16.72
CA GLN A 4 18.83 -3.52 -17.06
C GLN A 4 17.95 -3.10 -15.88
N LEU A 5 16.92 -2.30 -16.14
CA LEU A 5 15.97 -1.83 -15.12
C LEU A 5 14.84 -2.86 -14.95
N ASN A 6 14.54 -3.25 -13.72
CA ASN A 6 13.41 -4.11 -13.36
C ASN A 6 12.63 -3.54 -12.17
N PHE A 7 11.38 -3.97 -12.01
CA PHE A 7 10.50 -3.50 -10.94
C PHE A 7 10.27 -4.57 -9.86
N LEU A 8 10.36 -4.17 -8.61
CA LEU A 8 10.09 -5.02 -7.46
C LEU A 8 8.61 -5.45 -7.45
N GLY A 9 8.36 -6.74 -7.26
CA GLY A 9 7.00 -7.30 -7.20
C GLY A 9 6.33 -7.53 -8.55
N GLU A 10 6.96 -7.13 -9.67
CA GLU A 10 6.50 -7.48 -11.01
C GLU A 10 7.14 -8.78 -11.49
N PRO A 11 6.43 -9.60 -12.30
CA PRO A 11 7.02 -10.77 -12.91
C PRO A 11 8.07 -10.34 -13.94
N SER A 12 9.33 -10.65 -13.67
CA SER A 12 10.44 -10.44 -14.61
C SER A 12 10.85 -11.76 -15.26
N GLN A 13 11.32 -11.71 -16.50
CA GLN A 13 11.88 -12.88 -17.18
C GLN A 13 13.34 -12.62 -17.58
N LEU A 14 14.19 -13.59 -17.31
CA LEU A 14 15.56 -13.65 -17.79
C LEU A 14 15.60 -14.54 -19.04
N SER A 15 15.94 -13.95 -20.18
CA SER A 15 16.18 -14.70 -21.41
C SER A 15 17.63 -15.19 -21.44
N LEU A 16 17.81 -16.50 -21.53
CA LEU A 16 19.11 -17.16 -21.61
C LEU A 16 19.25 -17.83 -22.97
N GLU A 17 20.35 -17.52 -23.65
CA GLU A 17 20.76 -18.23 -24.86
C GLU A 17 21.75 -19.34 -24.46
N ILE A 18 21.36 -20.58 -24.69
CA ILE A 18 22.16 -21.77 -24.38
C ILE A 18 22.76 -22.27 -25.69
N VAL A 19 24.09 -22.18 -25.79
CA VAL A 19 24.85 -22.63 -26.95
C VAL A 19 25.79 -23.75 -26.54
N GLY A 20 25.83 -24.81 -27.33
CA GLY A 20 26.65 -25.98 -27.02
C GLY A 20 26.75 -26.98 -28.16
N ARG A 21 27.34 -28.13 -27.87
CA ARG A 21 27.49 -29.23 -28.82
C ARG A 21 27.15 -30.56 -28.13
N LEU A 22 26.32 -31.38 -28.78
CA LEU A 22 25.94 -32.74 -28.35
C LEU A 22 26.06 -33.69 -29.55
N ASP A 23 25.88 -34.99 -29.32
CA ASP A 23 25.77 -35.93 -30.44
C ASP A 23 24.49 -35.65 -31.26
N SER A 24 24.56 -35.93 -32.56
CA SER A 24 23.48 -35.59 -33.50
C SER A 24 22.17 -36.27 -33.09
N GLY A 25 21.12 -35.46 -32.87
CA GLY A 25 19.81 -35.93 -32.42
C GLY A 25 19.71 -36.29 -30.93
N GLU A 26 20.78 -36.09 -30.15
CA GLU A 26 20.76 -36.29 -28.71
C GLU A 26 20.01 -35.16 -28.00
N SER A 27 19.33 -35.50 -26.91
CA SER A 27 18.61 -34.56 -26.04
C SER A 27 19.13 -34.70 -24.61
N GLN A 28 19.46 -33.59 -23.98
CA GLN A 28 19.95 -33.56 -22.60
C GLN A 28 19.13 -32.60 -21.75
N SER A 29 18.86 -33.00 -20.50
CA SER A 29 18.27 -32.13 -19.50
C SER A 29 19.37 -31.43 -18.72
N ILE A 30 19.32 -30.10 -18.65
CA ILE A 30 20.28 -29.25 -17.94
C ILE A 30 19.54 -28.45 -16.89
N GLU A 31 20.08 -28.36 -15.68
CA GLU A 31 19.53 -27.51 -14.63
C GLU A 31 20.15 -26.11 -14.72
N VAL A 32 19.29 -25.10 -14.83
CA VAL A 32 19.71 -23.70 -14.80
C VAL A 32 19.36 -23.10 -13.45
N VAL A 33 20.39 -22.71 -12.71
CA VAL A 33 20.29 -22.09 -11.38
C VAL A 33 20.59 -20.61 -11.50
N VAL A 34 19.65 -19.75 -11.11
CA VAL A 34 19.82 -18.29 -11.12
C VAL A 34 20.00 -17.78 -9.70
N ARG A 35 21.09 -17.06 -9.47
CA ARG A 35 21.47 -16.48 -8.18
C ARG A 35 21.61 -14.96 -8.26
N SER A 36 21.46 -14.32 -7.11
CA SER A 36 21.84 -12.92 -6.86
C SER A 36 22.76 -12.89 -5.65
N GLY A 37 24.06 -12.73 -5.91
CA GLY A 37 25.10 -13.00 -4.89
C GLY A 37 24.99 -14.43 -4.35
N GLU A 38 24.81 -14.57 -3.04
CA GLU A 38 24.63 -15.88 -2.37
C GLU A 38 23.17 -16.37 -2.38
N SER A 39 22.21 -15.50 -2.70
CA SER A 39 20.79 -15.85 -2.67
C SER A 39 20.38 -16.61 -3.93
N LEU A 40 19.75 -17.77 -3.75
CA LEU A 40 19.05 -18.48 -4.83
C LEU A 40 17.76 -17.72 -5.17
N LEU A 41 17.56 -17.39 -6.45
CA LEU A 41 16.32 -16.77 -6.93
C LEU A 41 15.37 -17.80 -7.54
N THR A 42 15.88 -18.68 -8.39
CA THR A 42 15.09 -19.72 -9.07
C THR A 42 15.98 -20.82 -9.63
N SER A 43 15.38 -21.99 -9.89
CA SER A 43 15.99 -23.08 -10.65
C SER A 43 14.97 -23.64 -11.64
N LYS A 44 15.40 -23.96 -12.87
CA LYS A 44 14.56 -24.54 -13.91
C LYS A 44 15.36 -25.59 -14.70
N SER A 45 14.79 -26.78 -14.87
CA SER A 45 15.31 -27.78 -15.80
C SER A 45 14.90 -27.44 -17.23
N VAL A 46 15.87 -27.40 -18.13
CA VAL A 46 15.70 -27.11 -19.55
C VAL A 46 16.14 -28.33 -20.34
N ASN A 47 15.32 -28.77 -21.29
CA ASN A 47 15.72 -29.81 -22.23
C ASN A 47 16.28 -29.15 -23.49
N VAL A 48 17.54 -29.45 -23.80
CA VAL A 48 18.21 -28.99 -25.01
C VAL A 48 18.43 -30.16 -25.96
N THR A 49 18.19 -29.91 -27.25
CA THR A 49 18.30 -30.93 -28.32
C THR A 49 19.27 -30.45 -29.38
N ALA A 50 20.22 -31.29 -29.77
CA ALA A 50 21.13 -30.96 -30.87
C ALA A 50 20.47 -31.13 -32.24
N ASN A 51 20.82 -30.23 -33.16
CA ASN A 51 20.44 -30.35 -34.56
C ASN A 51 21.25 -31.47 -35.28
N ALA A 52 21.00 -31.68 -36.57
CA ALA A 52 21.68 -32.69 -37.37
C ALA A 52 23.22 -32.53 -37.40
N GLU A 53 23.73 -31.33 -37.16
CA GLU A 53 25.16 -30.97 -37.14
C GLU A 53 25.78 -31.08 -35.74
N GLY A 54 24.99 -31.50 -34.74
CA GLY A 54 25.41 -31.62 -33.34
C GLY A 54 25.43 -30.30 -32.57
N LEU A 55 24.87 -29.20 -33.12
CA LEU A 55 24.84 -27.88 -32.48
C LEU A 55 23.56 -27.68 -31.67
N VAL A 56 23.71 -27.11 -30.49
CA VAL A 56 22.63 -26.64 -29.63
C VAL A 56 22.58 -25.12 -29.68
N ASN A 57 21.42 -24.57 -30.02
CA ASN A 57 21.10 -23.16 -29.82
C ASN A 57 19.65 -23.06 -29.36
N THR A 58 19.44 -22.79 -28.07
CA THR A 58 18.10 -22.72 -27.48
C THR A 58 17.99 -21.49 -26.61
N VAL A 59 16.90 -20.73 -26.79
CA VAL A 59 16.59 -19.57 -25.96
C VAL A 59 15.51 -19.97 -24.97
N GLU A 60 15.80 -19.78 -23.69
CA GLU A 60 14.87 -20.08 -22.60
C GLU A 60 14.57 -18.85 -21.78
N ASN A 61 13.29 -18.69 -21.44
CA ASN A 61 12.84 -17.66 -20.52
C ASN A 61 12.65 -18.25 -19.13
N ILE A 62 13.38 -17.70 -18.17
CA ILE A 62 13.34 -18.10 -16.77
C ILE A 62 12.66 -16.99 -15.96
N PRO A 63 11.56 -17.28 -15.23
CA PRO A 63 10.91 -16.30 -14.38
C PRO A 63 11.79 -15.98 -13.17
N VAL A 64 11.96 -14.69 -12.89
CA VAL A 64 12.74 -14.19 -11.75
C VAL A 64 11.87 -13.28 -10.91
N HIS A 65 11.86 -13.52 -9.60
CA HIS A 65 11.16 -12.68 -8.63
C HIS A 65 12.17 -11.99 -7.72
N PHE A 66 12.18 -10.67 -7.75
CA PHE A 66 13.04 -9.86 -6.89
C PHE A 66 12.36 -9.59 -5.55
N THR A 67 13.14 -9.66 -4.47
CA THR A 67 12.67 -9.39 -3.11
C THR A 67 13.26 -8.10 -2.51
N ARG A 68 14.25 -7.48 -3.19
CA ARG A 68 14.92 -6.26 -2.72
C ARG A 68 15.15 -5.28 -3.87
N ALA A 69 14.79 -4.02 -3.67
CA ALA A 69 15.05 -2.93 -4.61
C ALA A 69 16.50 -2.41 -4.40
N GLN A 70 17.42 -2.88 -5.24
CA GLN A 70 18.83 -2.50 -5.22
C GLN A 70 19.47 -2.89 -6.56
N GLN A 71 20.71 -2.45 -6.78
CA GLN A 71 21.54 -3.04 -7.82
C GLN A 71 21.97 -4.45 -7.39
N GLN A 72 21.79 -5.41 -8.30
CA GLN A 72 22.11 -6.81 -8.10
C GLN A 72 22.84 -7.35 -9.32
N LEU A 73 23.77 -8.28 -9.11
CA LEU A 73 24.37 -9.04 -10.18
C LEU A 73 23.64 -10.39 -10.25
N LEU A 74 22.88 -10.60 -11.32
CA LEU A 74 22.27 -11.89 -11.57
C LEU A 74 23.29 -12.80 -12.22
N THR A 75 23.38 -14.02 -11.72
CA THR A 75 24.29 -15.04 -12.23
C THR A 75 23.50 -16.30 -12.54
N ALA A 76 23.44 -16.67 -13.82
CA ALA A 76 22.87 -17.93 -14.27
C ALA A 76 24.01 -18.96 -14.41
N GLN A 77 23.84 -20.12 -13.79
CA GLN A 77 24.78 -21.23 -13.82
C GLN A 77 24.08 -22.43 -14.42
N LEU A 78 24.67 -23.06 -15.44
CA LEU A 78 24.20 -24.35 -15.93
C LEU A 78 24.96 -25.47 -15.22
N SER A 79 24.23 -26.28 -14.48
CA SER A 79 24.75 -27.53 -13.93
C SER A 79 24.59 -28.63 -14.97
N SER A 80 25.70 -29.10 -15.53
CA SER A 80 25.73 -30.28 -16.39
C SER A 80 26.89 -31.19 -15.99
N GLU A 81 26.73 -32.49 -16.21
CA GLU A 81 27.80 -33.48 -15.99
C GLU A 81 28.95 -33.34 -17.01
N LEU A 82 28.72 -32.61 -18.12
CA LEU A 82 29.63 -32.54 -19.27
C LEU A 82 30.63 -31.37 -19.22
N SER A 83 30.42 -30.36 -18.37
CA SER A 83 31.32 -29.20 -18.30
C SER A 83 31.40 -28.63 -16.87
N PRO A 84 32.59 -28.62 -16.24
CA PRO A 84 32.76 -28.05 -14.91
C PRO A 84 32.74 -26.52 -14.90
N VAL A 85 32.33 -25.94 -13.77
CA VAL A 85 32.46 -24.51 -13.45
C VAL A 85 33.94 -24.10 -13.63
N PRO A 86 34.27 -22.97 -14.29
CA PRO A 86 33.43 -21.78 -14.53
C PRO A 86 32.89 -21.58 -15.96
N LEU A 87 33.06 -22.54 -16.88
CA LEU A 87 32.71 -22.33 -18.30
C LEU A 87 31.20 -22.17 -18.59
N ASN A 88 30.33 -22.51 -17.63
CA ASN A 88 28.87 -22.51 -17.81
C ASN A 88 28.16 -21.41 -17.01
N MET A 89 28.74 -20.22 -16.91
CA MET A 89 28.18 -19.13 -16.11
C MET A 89 28.07 -17.84 -16.90
N ALA A 90 26.91 -17.18 -16.82
CA ALA A 90 26.68 -15.85 -17.36
C ALA A 90 26.20 -14.92 -16.26
N SER A 91 26.68 -13.67 -16.24
CA SER A 91 26.24 -12.67 -15.27
C SER A 91 25.80 -11.37 -15.93
N VAL A 92 24.73 -10.78 -15.41
CA VAL A 92 24.16 -9.51 -15.90
C VAL A 92 23.84 -8.58 -14.73
N PRO A 93 24.30 -7.31 -14.75
CA PRO A 93 23.90 -6.34 -13.75
C PRO A 93 22.46 -5.88 -13.99
N VAL A 94 21.64 -5.93 -12.94
CA VAL A 94 20.25 -5.50 -12.94
C VAL A 94 20.05 -4.46 -11.84
N THR A 95 19.35 -3.37 -12.16
CA THR A 95 18.87 -2.41 -11.17
C THR A 95 17.40 -2.68 -10.92
N VAL A 96 17.07 -3.11 -9.70
CA VAL A 96 15.68 -3.29 -9.29
C VAL A 96 15.23 -2.03 -8.57
N VAL A 97 14.21 -1.37 -9.10
CA VAL A 97 13.54 -0.23 -8.47
C VAL A 97 12.14 -0.66 -8.04
N HIS A 98 11.49 0.12 -7.18
CA HIS A 98 10.09 -0.14 -6.87
C HIS A 98 9.18 0.21 -8.05
N SER A 99 8.15 -0.59 -8.29
CA SER A 99 7.03 -0.17 -9.13
C SER A 99 6.34 1.03 -8.47
N LYS A 100 5.99 2.06 -9.27
CA LYS A 100 5.22 3.20 -8.77
C LYS A 100 3.75 2.86 -8.80
N SER A 101 3.07 3.02 -7.66
CA SER A 101 1.61 2.91 -7.60
C SER A 101 0.99 4.29 -7.82
N THR A 102 0.07 4.37 -8.76
CA THR A 102 -0.75 5.56 -9.03
C THR A 102 -1.94 5.59 -8.08
N ILE A 103 -2.07 6.64 -7.27
CA ILE A 103 -3.19 6.81 -6.33
C ILE A 103 -3.89 8.14 -6.59
N LEU A 104 -5.22 8.09 -6.63
CA LEU A 104 -6.07 9.27 -6.70
C LEU A 104 -6.54 9.66 -5.29
N HIS A 105 -6.14 10.84 -4.81
CA HIS A 105 -6.61 11.40 -3.54
C HIS A 105 -7.62 12.51 -3.81
N ILE A 106 -8.85 12.32 -3.37
CA ILE A 106 -9.91 13.34 -3.42
C ILE A 106 -10.30 13.74 -1.99
N GLY A 107 -10.56 15.02 -1.77
CA GLY A 107 -11.06 15.46 -0.48
C GLY A 107 -11.67 16.85 -0.47
N VAL A 108 -12.42 17.13 0.59
CA VAL A 108 -13.13 18.41 0.79
C VAL A 108 -12.71 19.03 2.12
N GLY A 109 -12.53 20.35 2.11
CA GLY A 109 -12.26 21.17 3.28
C GLY A 109 -10.75 21.40 3.52
N PRO A 110 -10.36 22.62 3.92
CA PRO A 110 -8.99 22.90 4.34
C PRO A 110 -8.81 22.50 5.81
N ASP A 111 -8.36 21.28 6.06
CA ASP A 111 -8.07 20.82 7.43
C ASP A 111 -6.60 20.35 7.61
N TRP A 112 -6.14 20.30 8.87
CA TRP A 112 -4.79 19.86 9.22
C TRP A 112 -4.53 18.40 8.87
N SER A 113 -5.56 17.57 8.93
CA SER A 113 -5.53 16.16 8.59
C SER A 113 -5.24 15.98 7.09
N MET A 114 -5.91 16.73 6.22
CA MET A 114 -5.72 16.80 4.77
C MET A 114 -4.32 17.27 4.42
N ARG A 115 -3.84 18.35 5.08
CA ARG A 115 -2.48 18.84 4.87
C ARG A 115 -1.44 17.77 5.22
N ASN A 116 -1.60 17.09 6.35
CA ASN A 116 -0.68 16.04 6.77
C ASN A 116 -0.73 14.84 5.82
N MET A 117 -1.92 14.36 5.47
CA MET A 117 -2.14 13.26 4.53
C MET A 117 -1.46 13.55 3.18
N ARG A 118 -1.72 14.73 2.61
CA ARG A 118 -1.11 15.18 1.35
C ARG A 118 0.42 15.21 1.43
N THR A 119 0.97 15.77 2.51
CA THR A 119 2.43 15.83 2.69
C THR A 119 3.02 14.43 2.75
N LYS A 120 2.44 13.52 3.55
CA LYS A 120 2.94 12.15 3.68
C LYS A 120 2.86 11.38 2.37
N LEU A 121 1.74 11.46 1.65
CA LEU A 121 1.58 10.79 0.35
C LEU A 121 2.52 11.36 -0.72
N LYS A 122 2.71 12.69 -0.76
CA LYS A 122 3.59 13.35 -1.73
C LYS A 122 5.06 12.93 -1.58
N PHE A 123 5.51 12.67 -0.36
CA PHE A 123 6.89 12.26 -0.08
C PHE A 123 7.05 10.74 -0.01
N TRP A 124 6.01 9.96 -0.30
CA TRP A 124 6.13 8.51 -0.37
C TRP A 124 6.93 8.11 -1.63
N PRO A 125 8.04 7.35 -1.50
CA PRO A 125 9.03 7.20 -2.57
C PRO A 125 8.51 6.46 -3.82
N ASN A 126 7.46 5.65 -3.68
CA ASN A 126 6.95 4.76 -4.73
C ASN A 126 5.50 5.06 -5.11
N LEU A 127 5.06 6.29 -4.90
CA LEU A 127 3.69 6.72 -5.17
C LEU A 127 3.70 7.81 -6.24
N ASP A 128 2.89 7.60 -7.27
CA ASP A 128 2.50 8.67 -8.20
C ASP A 128 1.14 9.21 -7.76
N LEU A 129 1.13 10.42 -7.21
CA LEU A 129 -0.02 11.00 -6.53
C LEU A 129 -0.72 12.00 -7.43
N LEU A 130 -1.98 11.74 -7.72
CA LEU A 130 -2.88 12.77 -8.24
C LEU A 130 -3.83 13.19 -7.13
N SER A 131 -3.82 14.48 -6.78
CA SER A 131 -4.66 14.98 -5.69
C SER A 131 -5.57 16.13 -6.12
N TYR A 132 -6.84 16.04 -5.75
CA TYR A 132 -7.84 17.09 -5.94
C TYR A 132 -8.49 17.45 -4.61
N TYR A 133 -8.52 18.75 -4.31
CA TYR A 133 -9.07 19.28 -3.06
C TYR A 133 -10.10 20.35 -3.37
N ILE A 134 -11.29 20.20 -2.81
CA ILE A 134 -12.33 21.23 -2.85
C ILE A 134 -12.22 22.06 -1.57
N LEU A 135 -11.96 23.36 -1.71
CA LEU A 135 -11.56 24.22 -0.59
C LEU A 135 -12.72 24.88 0.16
N ARG A 136 -13.96 24.81 -0.33
CA ARG A 136 -15.13 25.41 0.33
C ARG A 136 -16.15 24.36 0.75
N GLU A 137 -16.65 24.48 1.98
CA GLU A 137 -17.67 23.59 2.53
C GLU A 137 -19.04 23.97 1.93
N ILE A 138 -19.83 22.98 1.51
CA ILE A 138 -21.12 23.19 0.83
C ILE A 138 -22.15 23.89 1.76
N THR A 139 -21.87 23.91 3.06
CA THR A 139 -22.67 24.61 4.08
C THR A 139 -22.57 26.14 4.01
N ASP A 140 -21.60 26.71 3.28
CA ASP A 140 -21.37 28.16 3.28
C ASP A 140 -22.42 28.98 2.49
N ASP A 141 -23.18 28.37 1.57
CA ASP A 141 -24.39 28.95 0.97
C ASP A 141 -25.04 27.90 0.05
N LEU A 142 -26.21 27.36 0.40
CA LEU A 142 -26.91 26.35 -0.41
C LEU A 142 -27.48 26.93 -1.72
N SER A 143 -27.36 28.24 -1.95
CA SER A 143 -27.89 28.91 -3.14
C SER A 143 -26.95 28.90 -4.35
N ILE A 144 -25.68 28.49 -4.18
CA ILE A 144 -24.66 28.55 -5.24
C ILE A 144 -24.33 27.14 -5.73
N PRO A 145 -24.54 26.81 -7.02
CA PRO A 145 -24.20 25.50 -7.56
C PRO A 145 -22.69 25.21 -7.47
N SER A 146 -22.31 23.95 -7.28
CA SER A 146 -20.91 23.54 -7.02
C SER A 146 -19.92 23.93 -8.13
N ASN A 147 -20.37 24.08 -9.37
CA ASN A 147 -19.59 24.58 -10.51
C ASN A 147 -19.17 26.07 -10.39
N GLN A 148 -19.75 26.82 -9.45
CA GLN A 148 -19.38 28.19 -9.12
C GLN A 148 -18.58 28.30 -7.80
N LEU A 149 -18.32 27.18 -7.12
CA LEU A 149 -17.67 27.13 -5.79
C LEU A 149 -16.17 26.85 -5.83
N SER A 150 -15.61 26.52 -6.99
CA SER A 150 -14.17 26.31 -7.21
C SER A 150 -13.68 27.20 -8.35
N LEU A 151 -12.51 27.84 -8.20
CA LEU A 151 -11.88 28.67 -9.25
C LEU A 151 -11.57 27.86 -10.53
N ILE A 152 -11.53 26.52 -10.42
CA ILE A 152 -11.42 25.56 -11.52
C ILE A 152 -12.36 24.39 -11.17
N GLU A 153 -13.27 24.03 -12.07
CA GLU A 153 -14.23 22.95 -11.84
C GLU A 153 -13.54 21.62 -11.51
N PHE A 154 -14.08 20.87 -10.55
CA PHE A 154 -13.58 19.54 -10.22
C PHE A 154 -13.82 18.60 -11.43
N PRO A 155 -12.78 18.04 -12.06
CA PRO A 155 -12.92 17.35 -13.35
C PRO A 155 -13.37 15.89 -13.16
N ALA A 156 -14.52 15.69 -12.52
CA ALA A 156 -15.07 14.39 -12.17
C ALA A 156 -15.15 13.46 -13.40
N GLU A 157 -15.73 13.94 -14.50
CA GLU A 157 -15.88 13.16 -15.74
C GLU A 157 -14.56 12.64 -16.29
N LYS A 158 -13.51 13.49 -16.29
CA LYS A 158 -12.18 13.08 -16.79
C LYS A 158 -11.54 12.05 -15.86
N LEU A 159 -11.63 12.27 -14.55
CA LEU A 159 -11.02 11.43 -13.54
C LEU A 159 -11.72 10.08 -13.42
N PHE A 160 -13.04 10.08 -13.33
CA PHE A 160 -13.86 8.90 -13.06
C PHE A 160 -14.38 8.22 -14.34
N GLY A 161 -14.46 8.94 -15.46
CA GLY A 161 -14.83 8.36 -16.75
C GLY A 161 -13.66 7.73 -17.50
N VAL A 162 -12.57 8.47 -17.70
CA VAL A 162 -11.46 8.04 -18.59
C VAL A 162 -10.24 7.57 -17.80
N GLN A 163 -9.87 8.30 -16.75
CA GLN A 163 -8.59 8.08 -16.08
C GLN A 163 -8.65 7.03 -14.95
N LEU A 164 -9.84 6.70 -14.45
CA LEU A 164 -10.05 5.85 -13.29
C LEU A 164 -9.32 4.49 -13.36
N PRO A 165 -9.32 3.77 -14.51
CA PRO A 165 -8.61 2.51 -14.65
C PRO A 165 -7.09 2.61 -14.47
N ASN A 166 -6.51 3.81 -14.60
CA ASN A 166 -5.08 4.03 -14.44
C ASN A 166 -4.64 4.13 -12.98
N PHE A 167 -5.58 4.21 -12.01
CA PHE A 167 -5.25 4.29 -10.58
C PHE A 167 -5.35 2.90 -9.93
N HIS A 168 -4.34 2.58 -9.12
CA HIS A 168 -4.33 1.38 -8.28
C HIS A 168 -5.34 1.46 -7.14
N GLY A 169 -5.56 2.67 -6.61
CA GLY A 169 -6.56 2.93 -5.59
C GLY A 169 -7.00 4.39 -5.52
N VAL A 170 -8.15 4.59 -4.90
CA VAL A 170 -8.74 5.90 -4.62
C VAL A 170 -8.77 6.11 -3.10
N LEU A 171 -8.27 7.26 -2.64
CA LEU A 171 -8.42 7.73 -1.26
C LEU A 171 -9.42 8.89 -1.26
N ALA A 172 -10.59 8.68 -0.66
CA ALA A 172 -11.61 9.69 -0.46
C ALA A 172 -11.58 10.16 0.99
N GLN A 173 -11.24 11.43 1.22
CA GLN A 173 -11.11 12.02 2.56
C GLN A 173 -12.16 13.12 2.77
N ASN A 174 -13.02 12.98 3.78
CA ASN A 174 -14.10 13.94 4.07
C ASN A 174 -14.94 14.29 2.82
N PHE A 175 -15.18 13.31 1.94
CA PHE A 175 -15.78 13.54 0.63
C PHE A 175 -17.25 13.14 0.58
N VAL A 176 -18.09 13.97 -0.04
CA VAL A 176 -19.51 13.70 -0.30
C VAL A 176 -19.72 13.47 -1.81
N PHE A 177 -19.84 12.20 -2.20
CA PHE A 177 -19.87 11.81 -3.62
C PHE A 177 -21.01 12.47 -4.40
N ASP A 178 -22.23 12.42 -3.86
CA ASP A 178 -23.45 12.95 -4.47
C ASP A 178 -23.34 14.43 -4.93
N SER A 179 -22.52 15.24 -4.27
CA SER A 179 -22.41 16.67 -4.56
C SER A 179 -21.41 17.00 -5.68
N TYR A 180 -20.49 16.10 -5.97
CA TYR A 180 -19.39 16.33 -6.92
C TYR A 180 -19.39 15.37 -8.10
N PHE A 181 -20.15 14.27 -8.02
CA PHE A 181 -20.19 13.24 -9.05
C PHE A 181 -21.52 13.28 -9.78
N SER A 182 -21.46 13.15 -11.12
CA SER A 182 -22.65 12.80 -11.89
C SER A 182 -23.07 11.35 -11.63
N SER A 183 -24.26 10.96 -12.07
CA SER A 183 -24.71 9.56 -11.97
C SER A 183 -23.76 8.59 -12.69
N ASN A 184 -23.12 9.03 -13.78
CA ASN A 184 -22.14 8.22 -14.51
C ASN A 184 -20.83 8.09 -13.73
N ASP A 185 -20.34 9.18 -13.11
CA ASP A 185 -19.11 9.14 -12.31
C ASP A 185 -19.27 8.20 -11.11
N THR A 186 -20.43 8.26 -10.44
CA THR A 186 -20.77 7.36 -9.34
C THR A 186 -20.84 5.90 -9.82
N GLN A 187 -21.45 5.65 -10.98
CA GLN A 187 -21.48 4.31 -11.58
C GLN A 187 -20.06 3.80 -11.87
N ASN A 188 -19.21 4.63 -12.46
CA ASN A 188 -17.84 4.25 -12.81
C ASN A 188 -17.01 3.95 -11.55
N LEU A 189 -17.16 4.72 -10.47
CA LEU A 189 -16.52 4.41 -9.20
C LEU A 189 -17.01 3.08 -8.62
N PHE A 190 -18.33 2.84 -8.67
CA PHE A 190 -18.90 1.57 -8.22
C PHE A 190 -18.33 0.39 -9.01
N ASP A 191 -18.32 0.47 -10.34
CA ASP A 191 -17.80 -0.59 -11.21
C ASP A 191 -16.29 -0.77 -11.06
N TYR A 192 -15.54 0.31 -10.86
CA TYR A 192 -14.12 0.26 -10.57
C TYR A 192 -13.82 -0.61 -9.35
N VAL A 193 -14.57 -0.45 -8.25
CA VAL A 193 -14.40 -1.28 -7.05
C VAL A 193 -15.00 -2.67 -7.30
N ASN A 194 -16.29 -2.74 -7.60
CA ASN A 194 -17.06 -3.99 -7.63
C ASN A 194 -16.62 -4.96 -8.75
N SER A 195 -16.44 -4.45 -9.96
CA SER A 195 -16.28 -5.27 -11.18
C SER A 195 -14.81 -5.43 -11.58
N THR A 196 -14.02 -4.35 -11.48
CA THR A 196 -12.61 -4.32 -11.89
C THR A 196 -11.67 -4.75 -10.75
N GLY A 197 -12.09 -4.61 -9.50
CA GLY A 197 -11.30 -5.02 -8.33
C GLY A 197 -10.45 -3.90 -7.72
N GLY A 198 -10.78 -2.66 -8.02
CA GLY A 198 -10.14 -1.46 -7.49
C GLY A 198 -10.20 -1.36 -5.97
N ARG A 199 -9.29 -0.54 -5.41
CA ARG A 199 -9.21 -0.29 -3.96
C ARG A 199 -9.76 1.10 -3.65
N LEU A 200 -10.56 1.18 -2.60
CA LEU A 200 -11.11 2.45 -2.12
C LEU A 200 -10.83 2.57 -0.62
N VAL A 201 -10.18 3.65 -0.22
CA VAL A 201 -10.09 4.05 1.18
C VAL A 201 -11.01 5.25 1.40
N ILE A 202 -11.91 5.15 2.38
CA ILE A 202 -12.76 6.23 2.82
C ILE A 202 -12.27 6.68 4.20
N GLN A 203 -11.64 7.84 4.28
CA GLN A 203 -11.39 8.50 5.55
C GLN A 203 -12.59 9.40 5.87
N ALA A 204 -13.30 9.03 6.93
CA ALA A 204 -14.46 9.77 7.40
C ALA A 204 -14.08 11.19 7.82
N GLY A 205 -14.92 12.13 7.43
CA GLY A 205 -15.00 13.46 8.00
C GLY A 205 -16.46 13.89 8.16
N PRO A 206 -16.71 15.12 8.60
CA PRO A 206 -18.05 15.64 8.84
C PRO A 206 -19.00 15.54 7.63
N LEU A 207 -18.47 15.54 6.41
CA LEU A 207 -19.24 15.49 5.16
C LEU A 207 -19.45 14.06 4.63
N SER A 208 -18.65 13.09 5.06
CA SER A 208 -18.56 11.76 4.43
C SER A 208 -19.86 10.96 4.37
N PHE A 209 -20.81 11.25 5.27
CA PHE A 209 -22.06 10.49 5.40
C PHE A 209 -23.32 11.30 5.10
N LEU A 210 -23.16 12.50 4.54
CA LEU A 210 -24.29 13.36 4.12
C LEU A 210 -24.90 12.92 2.78
N GLY A 211 -24.18 12.09 2.02
CA GLY A 211 -24.64 11.52 0.74
C GLY A 211 -25.75 10.47 0.91
N SER A 212 -26.52 10.28 -0.15
CA SER A 212 -27.70 9.43 -0.20
C SER A 212 -27.70 8.42 -1.36
N ASP A 213 -26.81 8.55 -2.35
CA ASP A 213 -26.72 7.65 -3.52
C ASP A 213 -26.58 6.19 -3.09
N SER A 214 -27.43 5.34 -3.67
CA SER A 214 -27.51 3.92 -3.30
C SER A 214 -26.24 3.14 -3.63
N ARG A 215 -25.54 3.47 -4.72
CA ARG A 215 -24.31 2.77 -5.14
C ARG A 215 -23.16 3.09 -4.20
N ILE A 216 -23.04 4.34 -3.76
CA ILE A 216 -22.07 4.73 -2.74
C ILE A 216 -22.40 4.06 -1.40
N LYS A 217 -23.69 4.00 -1.03
CA LYS A 217 -24.13 3.24 0.14
C LYS A 217 -23.79 1.76 0.01
N GLU A 218 -23.85 1.16 -1.18
CA GLU A 218 -23.42 -0.23 -1.40
C GLU A 218 -21.91 -0.42 -1.16
N LEU A 219 -21.07 0.52 -1.59
CA LEU A 219 -19.63 0.50 -1.31
C LEU A 219 -19.30 0.72 0.17
N SER A 220 -20.12 1.47 0.90
CA SER A 220 -19.92 1.74 2.33
C SER A 220 -20.00 0.45 3.16
N PRO A 221 -19.08 0.24 4.12
CA PRO A 221 -19.12 -0.91 5.03
C PRO A 221 -20.19 -0.81 6.12
N CYS A 222 -20.82 0.36 6.29
CA CYS A 222 -21.88 0.59 7.27
C CYS A 222 -23.27 0.47 6.63
N GLU A 223 -24.21 -0.18 7.32
CA GLU A 223 -25.63 -0.26 6.89
C GLU A 223 -26.36 1.07 7.08
N ASN A 224 -25.98 1.83 8.11
CA ASN A 224 -26.51 3.15 8.42
C ASN A 224 -25.45 4.23 8.17
N SER A 225 -25.90 5.49 8.12
CA SER A 225 -25.02 6.64 8.23
C SER A 225 -24.60 6.81 9.71
N PRO A 226 -23.31 6.68 10.05
CA PRO A 226 -22.81 7.01 11.38
C PRO A 226 -22.88 8.52 11.63
N GLU A 227 -22.98 8.91 12.90
CA GLU A 227 -22.97 10.30 13.32
C GLU A 227 -21.53 10.77 13.52
N PHE A 228 -21.15 11.89 12.89
CA PHE A 228 -19.84 12.46 13.09
C PHE A 228 -19.81 13.32 14.37
N GLN A 229 -18.99 12.93 15.33
CA GLN A 229 -18.83 13.60 16.62
C GLN A 229 -17.45 14.22 16.75
N PHE A 230 -17.40 15.35 17.46
CA PHE A 230 -16.19 16.09 17.78
C PHE A 230 -15.87 16.01 19.27
N ASP A 231 -14.67 16.46 19.63
CA ASP A 231 -14.21 16.84 20.97
C ASP A 231 -14.06 15.74 22.04
N LYS A 232 -14.75 14.60 21.96
CA LYS A 232 -14.56 13.48 22.89
C LYS A 232 -13.38 12.60 22.45
N PRO A 233 -12.26 12.56 23.19
CA PRO A 233 -11.15 11.65 22.88
C PRO A 233 -11.58 10.20 23.09
N ARG A 234 -11.27 9.34 22.13
CA ARG A 234 -11.53 7.90 22.19
C ARG A 234 -10.25 7.14 21.85
N ALA A 235 -9.77 6.33 22.78
CA ALA A 235 -8.70 5.40 22.53
C ALA A 235 -9.21 4.24 21.66
N TRP A 236 -8.33 3.63 20.88
CA TRP A 236 -8.67 2.51 20.02
C TRP A 236 -8.12 1.21 20.57
N ARG A 237 -8.78 0.12 20.20
CA ARG A 237 -8.29 -1.25 20.36
C ARG A 237 -8.55 -2.05 19.10
N VAL A 238 -7.87 -3.19 18.97
CA VAL A 238 -8.09 -4.09 17.84
C VAL A 238 -9.49 -4.67 17.90
N GLY A 239 -10.13 -4.75 16.73
CA GLY A 239 -11.44 -5.37 16.60
C GLY A 239 -11.39 -6.86 16.94
N LYS A 240 -12.55 -7.44 17.27
CA LYS A 240 -12.62 -8.86 17.69
C LYS A 240 -12.21 -9.86 16.61
N ASN A 241 -12.07 -9.44 15.36
CA ASN A 241 -11.71 -10.29 14.23
C ASN A 241 -10.19 -10.53 14.16
N ARG A 242 -9.77 -11.74 14.54
CA ARG A 242 -8.35 -12.17 14.56
C ARG A 242 -7.69 -12.34 13.18
N PHE A 243 -8.41 -12.12 12.07
CA PHE A 243 -7.92 -12.39 10.71
C PHE A 243 -6.67 -11.54 10.33
N LEU A 244 -6.47 -10.41 11.00
CA LEU A 244 -5.30 -9.53 10.81
C LEU A 244 -4.44 -9.42 12.08
N SER A 245 -4.33 -10.47 12.90
CA SER A 245 -3.52 -10.46 14.14
C SER A 245 -2.01 -10.41 13.85
N GLU A 246 -1.56 -9.37 13.17
CA GLU A 246 -0.17 -8.98 13.06
C GLU A 246 0.16 -8.14 14.29
N SER A 247 1.12 -8.60 15.10
CA SER A 247 1.50 -7.97 16.37
C SER A 247 1.84 -6.49 16.22
N GLN A 248 2.33 -6.07 15.05
CA GLN A 248 2.67 -4.69 14.76
C GLN A 248 1.43 -3.81 14.52
N PHE A 249 0.41 -4.31 13.82
CA PHE A 249 -0.85 -3.58 13.63
C PHE A 249 -1.57 -3.43 14.96
N GLU A 250 -1.62 -4.49 15.76
CA GLU A 250 -2.23 -4.47 17.09
C GLU A 250 -1.55 -3.48 18.03
N ALA A 251 -0.21 -3.50 18.07
CA ALA A 251 0.56 -2.54 18.84
C ALA A 251 0.33 -1.09 18.38
N ALA A 252 0.17 -0.86 17.07
CA ALA A 252 -0.11 0.48 16.54
C ALA A 252 -1.51 0.95 16.95
N VAL A 253 -2.56 0.15 16.69
CA VAL A 253 -3.95 0.53 17.00
C VAL A 253 -4.12 0.89 18.48
N GLY A 254 -3.52 0.11 19.39
CA GLY A 254 -3.62 0.36 20.84
C GLY A 254 -3.00 1.67 21.34
N GLN A 255 -2.28 2.41 20.49
CA GLN A 255 -1.71 3.73 20.81
C GLN A 255 -2.46 4.89 20.14
N ILE A 256 -3.48 4.61 19.32
CA ILE A 256 -4.26 5.63 18.62
C ILE A 256 -5.36 6.18 19.54
N VAL A 257 -5.47 7.51 19.55
CA VAL A 257 -6.56 8.24 20.17
C VAL A 257 -7.06 9.28 19.17
N THR A 258 -8.37 9.48 19.11
CA THR A 258 -9.02 10.43 18.16
C THR A 258 -10.15 11.19 18.81
N LYS A 259 -10.41 12.43 18.37
CA LYS A 259 -11.58 13.22 18.78
C LYS A 259 -12.63 13.37 17.69
N GLN A 260 -12.24 13.25 16.42
CA GLN A 260 -13.14 13.42 15.28
C GLN A 260 -13.53 12.05 14.76
N ASN A 261 -14.68 11.54 15.20
CA ASN A 261 -15.06 10.14 14.98
C ASN A 261 -16.47 10.02 14.42
N ALA A 262 -16.66 9.13 13.44
CA ALA A 262 -17.97 8.71 12.99
C ALA A 262 -18.42 7.51 13.85
N ILE A 263 -19.40 7.75 14.73
CA ILE A 263 -19.85 6.83 15.77
C ILE A 263 -21.18 6.17 15.37
N GLY A 264 -21.40 4.93 15.85
CA GLY A 264 -22.65 4.22 15.64
C GLY A 264 -22.79 3.53 14.27
N CYS A 265 -21.70 3.31 13.54
CA CYS A 265 -21.70 2.45 12.35
C CYS A 265 -22.12 1.03 12.73
N LYS A 266 -23.17 0.52 12.07
CA LYS A 266 -23.58 -0.89 12.08
C LYS A 266 -22.91 -1.58 10.89
N PRO A 267 -21.89 -2.43 11.11
CA PRO A 267 -21.19 -3.09 10.03
C PRO A 267 -22.13 -3.99 9.22
N LYS A 268 -22.03 -3.94 7.90
CA LYS A 268 -22.73 -4.88 7.01
C LYS A 268 -22.27 -6.31 7.23
N ALA A 269 -23.11 -7.26 6.83
CA ALA A 269 -22.71 -8.66 6.67
C ALA A 269 -21.49 -8.76 5.75
N GLY A 270 -20.41 -9.37 6.23
CA GLY A 270 -19.13 -9.49 5.51
C GLY A 270 -18.12 -8.35 5.74
N ALA A 271 -18.52 -7.26 6.40
CA ALA A 271 -17.57 -6.24 6.83
C ALA A 271 -16.75 -6.73 8.04
N LEU A 272 -15.44 -6.59 7.95
CA LEU A 272 -14.49 -6.95 8.99
C LEU A 272 -14.12 -5.71 9.79
N VAL A 273 -14.50 -5.66 11.07
CA VAL A 273 -14.03 -4.63 12.02
C VAL A 273 -12.57 -4.94 12.41
N LEU A 274 -11.65 -4.06 12.02
CA LEU A 274 -10.21 -4.19 12.26
C LEU A 274 -9.77 -3.43 13.52
N ALA A 275 -10.41 -2.29 13.80
CA ALA A 275 -10.22 -1.51 15.01
C ALA A 275 -11.56 -0.95 15.48
N GLU A 276 -11.70 -0.75 16.79
CA GLU A 276 -12.88 -0.20 17.44
C GLU A 276 -12.48 0.72 18.60
N THR A 277 -13.42 1.54 19.10
CA THR A 277 -13.18 2.36 20.30
C THR A 277 -13.04 1.47 21.53
N ASP A 278 -12.11 1.82 22.42
CA ASP A 278 -11.94 1.15 23.71
C ASP A 278 -12.88 1.75 24.75
N GLU A 279 -14.17 1.41 24.60
CA GLU A 279 -15.27 1.86 25.46
C GLU A 279 -16.21 0.69 25.75
N ASP A 280 -17.09 0.84 26.76
CA ASP A 280 -18.08 -0.18 27.13
C ASP A 280 -18.98 -0.57 25.95
N GLN A 281 -19.35 0.42 25.13
CA GLN A 281 -20.04 0.25 23.86
C GLN A 281 -19.10 0.62 22.72
N PRO A 282 -18.34 -0.35 22.18
CA PRO A 282 -17.35 -0.08 21.16
C PRO A 282 -18.01 0.32 19.84
N SER A 283 -17.46 1.35 19.20
CA SER A 283 -17.82 1.75 17.83
C SER A 283 -16.69 1.36 16.86
N PRO A 284 -17.00 0.77 15.69
CA PRO A 284 -15.98 0.47 14.69
C PRO A 284 -15.21 1.72 14.25
N MET A 285 -13.89 1.65 14.19
CA MET A 285 -13.00 2.74 13.77
C MET A 285 -12.29 2.43 12.45
N ILE A 286 -11.98 1.16 12.18
CA ILE A 286 -11.49 0.72 10.87
C ILE A 286 -12.31 -0.49 10.46
N LEU A 287 -12.90 -0.43 9.26
CA LEU A 287 -13.59 -1.56 8.64
C LEU A 287 -12.95 -1.88 7.30
N ALA A 288 -12.77 -3.16 7.00
CA ALA A 288 -12.49 -3.66 5.67
C ALA A 288 -13.72 -4.41 5.14
N TYR A 289 -14.14 -4.10 3.92
CA TYR A 289 -15.36 -4.65 3.35
C TYR A 289 -15.12 -5.05 1.88
N PRO A 290 -15.17 -6.35 1.56
CA PRO A 290 -15.06 -6.81 0.19
C PRO A 290 -16.32 -6.45 -0.59
N VAL A 291 -16.14 -5.88 -1.78
CA VAL A 291 -17.25 -5.55 -2.68
C VAL A 291 -16.93 -6.09 -4.06
N GLY A 292 -17.64 -7.13 -4.48
CA GLY A 292 -17.35 -7.86 -5.70
C GLY A 292 -15.90 -8.38 -5.70
N LYS A 293 -15.10 -7.92 -6.67
CA LYS A 293 -13.66 -8.21 -6.76
C LYS A 293 -12.78 -7.21 -5.99
N GLY A 294 -13.35 -6.08 -5.58
CA GLY A 294 -12.66 -4.98 -4.93
C GLY A 294 -12.67 -5.06 -3.43
N LEU A 295 -12.07 -4.05 -2.81
CA LEU A 295 -11.99 -3.95 -1.36
C LEU A 295 -12.06 -2.49 -0.93
N VAL A 296 -12.97 -2.22 0.00
CA VAL A 296 -13.15 -0.90 0.61
C VAL A 296 -12.61 -0.94 2.04
N VAL A 297 -11.79 0.04 2.41
CA VAL A 297 -11.42 0.29 3.80
C VAL A 297 -12.01 1.62 4.24
N ALA A 298 -12.82 1.61 5.29
CA ALA A 298 -13.29 2.84 5.92
C ALA A 298 -12.54 3.07 7.23
N ILE A 299 -11.91 4.24 7.35
CA ILE A 299 -11.35 4.76 8.59
C ILE A 299 -12.34 5.79 9.11
N LEU A 300 -13.08 5.44 10.16
CA LEU A 300 -14.16 6.22 10.73
C LEU A 300 -13.68 7.31 11.69
N ALA A 301 -12.50 7.87 11.44
CA ALA A 301 -11.96 9.01 12.16
C ALA A 301 -11.27 9.99 11.23
N GLY A 302 -11.42 11.28 11.52
CA GLY A 302 -10.85 12.37 10.73
C GLY A 302 -9.43 12.75 11.15
N ASP A 303 -9.09 12.59 12.43
CA ASP A 303 -7.87 13.11 13.04
C ASP A 303 -6.87 12.04 13.50
N TRP A 304 -7.03 10.78 13.08
CA TRP A 304 -6.21 9.64 13.50
C TRP A 304 -4.70 9.80 13.30
N HIS A 305 -4.27 10.56 12.30
CA HIS A 305 -2.85 10.86 12.05
C HIS A 305 -2.38 12.24 12.51
N THR A 306 -3.26 13.06 13.08
CA THR A 306 -2.92 14.41 13.57
C THR A 306 -3.22 14.65 15.04
N PHE A 307 -4.07 13.85 15.67
CA PHE A 307 -4.52 14.09 17.04
C PHE A 307 -3.33 14.17 18.02
N ALA A 308 -2.41 13.20 17.94
CA ALA A 308 -1.24 13.15 18.81
C ALA A 308 -0.32 14.37 18.64
N THR A 309 -0.14 14.87 17.41
CA THR A 309 0.74 16.03 17.15
C THR A 309 0.14 17.34 17.63
N GLN A 310 -1.19 17.41 17.71
CA GLN A 310 -1.93 18.59 18.18
C GLN A 310 -2.19 18.59 19.69
N THR A 311 -1.93 17.48 20.38
CA THR A 311 -2.16 17.36 21.82
C THR A 311 -0.98 17.98 22.61
N PRO A 312 -1.23 18.96 23.49
CA PRO A 312 -0.20 19.51 24.38
C PRO A 312 0.40 18.42 25.28
N ALA A 313 1.70 18.54 25.59
CA ALA A 313 2.41 17.57 26.43
C ALA A 313 3.41 18.28 27.34
N ASP A 314 3.04 18.42 28.61
CA ASP A 314 3.79 19.23 29.58
C ASP A 314 4.76 18.37 30.40
N SER A 315 4.39 17.11 30.68
CA SER A 315 5.23 16.15 31.40
C SER A 315 6.08 15.26 30.48
N ALA A 316 7.16 14.69 31.02
CA ALA A 316 7.99 13.71 30.29
C ALA A 316 7.18 12.48 29.84
N THR A 317 6.27 11.99 30.70
CA THR A 317 5.39 10.87 30.40
C THR A 317 4.44 11.18 29.23
N GLN A 318 3.79 12.35 29.23
CA GLN A 318 2.94 12.77 28.11
C GLN A 318 3.72 12.92 26.80
N LYS A 319 4.96 13.43 26.86
CA LYS A 319 5.83 13.52 25.68
C LYS A 319 6.17 12.14 25.14
N ALA A 320 6.44 11.16 26.01
CA ALA A 320 6.69 9.77 25.61
C ALA A 320 5.46 9.13 24.96
N HIS A 321 4.27 9.23 25.56
CA HIS A 321 3.02 8.73 24.96
C HIS A 321 2.74 9.37 23.61
N ARG A 322 3.01 10.67 23.45
CA ARG A 322 2.88 11.35 22.16
C ARG A 322 3.80 10.76 21.09
N VAL A 323 5.04 10.43 21.42
CA VAL A 323 5.98 9.79 20.49
C VAL A 323 5.46 8.42 20.05
N TYR A 324 4.94 7.61 20.98
CA TYR A 324 4.35 6.31 20.65
C TYR A 324 3.12 6.45 19.75
N ALA A 325 2.21 7.37 20.06
CA ALA A 325 1.03 7.62 19.23
C ALA A 325 1.39 8.13 17.83
N ILE A 326 2.45 8.94 17.69
CA ILE A 326 2.95 9.40 16.38
C ILE A 326 3.51 8.22 15.58
N ASP A 327 4.37 7.38 16.16
CA ASP A 327 4.92 6.20 15.45
C ASP A 327 3.81 5.20 15.08
N ALA A 328 2.83 5.01 15.96
CA ALA A 328 1.66 4.19 15.68
C ALA A 328 0.83 4.75 14.51
N SER A 329 0.58 6.05 14.47
CA SER A 329 -0.13 6.70 13.37
C SER A 329 0.65 6.59 12.04
N GLU A 330 1.98 6.58 12.12
CA GLU A 330 2.82 6.36 10.96
C GLU A 330 2.70 4.92 10.46
N ARG A 331 2.77 3.93 11.35
CA ARG A 331 2.54 2.52 10.96
C ARG A 331 1.17 2.31 10.33
N LEU A 332 0.12 2.90 10.91
CA LEU A 332 -1.23 2.81 10.33
C LEU A 332 -1.32 3.50 8.95
N PHE A 333 -0.62 4.60 8.75
CA PHE A 333 -0.50 5.24 7.44
C PHE A 333 0.22 4.34 6.43
N GLN A 334 1.32 3.70 6.81
CA GLN A 334 2.04 2.76 5.95
C GLN A 334 1.16 1.57 5.56
N TRP A 335 0.44 1.00 6.54
CA TRP A 335 -0.56 -0.05 6.31
C TRP A 335 -1.61 0.36 5.27
N MET A 336 -2.15 1.58 5.40
CA MET A 336 -3.16 2.11 4.47
C MET A 336 -2.59 2.31 3.06
N VAL A 337 -1.36 2.83 2.94
CA VAL A 337 -0.70 2.98 1.64
C VAL A 337 -0.45 1.61 1.01
N GLU A 338 0.09 0.65 1.75
CA GLU A 338 0.30 -0.72 1.26
C GLU A 338 -1.01 -1.37 0.79
N PHE A 339 -2.12 -1.12 1.49
CA PHE A 339 -3.45 -1.53 1.06
C PHE A 339 -3.82 -0.95 -0.31
N LEU A 340 -3.62 0.37 -0.51
CA LEU A 340 -3.92 1.06 -1.77
C LEU A 340 -3.02 0.62 -2.93
N GLN A 341 -1.79 0.17 -2.64
CA GLN A 341 -0.81 -0.24 -3.66
C GLN A 341 -1.05 -1.64 -4.23
N ARG A 342 -1.85 -2.49 -3.56
CA ARG A 342 -2.08 -3.87 -4.01
C ARG A 342 -2.91 -3.94 -5.28
N ARG A 343 -2.42 -4.70 -6.25
CA ARG A 343 -3.15 -4.99 -7.49
C ARG A 343 -4.47 -5.72 -7.23
N GLN A 344 -5.34 -5.63 -8.23
CA GLN A 344 -6.73 -6.08 -8.23
C GLN A 344 -6.89 -7.61 -8.08
N ASP A 345 -5.80 -8.38 -8.23
CA ASP A 345 -5.74 -9.85 -8.21
C ASP A 345 -5.23 -10.45 -6.89
N SER A 346 -4.68 -9.64 -5.99
CA SER A 346 -4.12 -10.10 -4.72
C SER A 346 -5.20 -10.05 -3.64
N GLY A 347 -5.78 -11.20 -3.28
CA GLY A 347 -6.78 -11.30 -2.21
C GLY A 347 -6.31 -10.74 -0.85
N LEU A 348 -7.21 -10.76 0.15
CA LEU A 348 -6.95 -10.28 1.52
C LEU A 348 -5.75 -11.01 2.17
N ARG A 349 -4.56 -10.40 2.12
CA ARG A 349 -3.37 -10.79 2.92
C ARG A 349 -3.00 -9.66 3.89
N PRO A 350 -2.35 -9.88 5.03
CA PRO A 350 -1.82 -8.78 5.85
C PRO A 350 -0.64 -8.08 5.13
N PRO A 351 -0.49 -6.74 5.25
CA PRO A 351 0.70 -6.03 4.78
C PRO A 351 1.97 -6.51 5.49
N GLN A 352 3.14 -6.21 4.93
CA GLN A 352 4.41 -6.58 5.55
C GLN A 352 5.13 -5.29 5.95
N PHE A 353 5.07 -4.93 7.23
CA PHE A 353 5.66 -3.70 7.78
C PHE A 353 7.21 -3.61 7.72
N ALA A 354 7.87 -4.44 6.91
CA ALA A 354 9.33 -4.51 6.81
C ALA A 354 9.84 -3.72 5.59
N GLY A 355 9.74 -2.39 5.65
CA GLY A 355 10.40 -1.47 4.72
C GLY A 355 11.37 -0.54 5.46
N PRO A 356 12.64 -0.41 5.03
CA PRO A 356 13.53 0.60 5.61
C PRO A 356 13.02 2.01 5.27
N ARG A 357 12.93 2.85 6.31
CA ARG A 357 12.60 4.28 6.20
C ARG A 357 13.83 5.02 5.65
N LEU A 358 13.71 5.65 4.49
CA LEU A 358 14.67 6.64 3.99
C LEU A 358 13.96 7.99 3.87
N TYR A 359 13.85 8.72 4.98
CA TYR A 359 13.64 10.16 4.91
C TYR A 359 15.00 10.81 4.63
N ARG A 360 15.04 11.68 3.62
CA ARG A 360 16.20 12.53 3.35
C ARG A 360 16.26 13.59 4.46
N ASP A 361 17.40 13.69 5.13
CA ASP A 361 17.79 14.62 6.20
C ASP A 361 17.54 14.22 7.67
N ASP A 362 17.93 13.01 8.07
CA ASP A 362 18.36 12.79 9.46
C ASP A 362 19.89 12.72 9.51
N SER A 363 20.54 13.83 9.88
CA SER A 363 21.93 13.80 10.31
C SER A 363 22.03 12.92 11.56
N LEU A 364 22.64 11.75 11.40
CA LEU A 364 22.95 10.79 12.46
C LEU A 364 23.71 11.47 13.60
N HIS A 365 22.99 11.94 14.62
CA HIS A 365 23.58 12.18 15.93
C HIS A 365 23.81 10.82 16.58
N LEU A 366 25.04 10.32 16.43
CA LEU A 366 25.57 9.17 17.16
C LEU A 366 25.40 9.40 18.66
N VAL A 367 24.38 8.77 19.24
CA VAL A 367 24.23 8.62 20.68
C VAL A 367 25.34 7.68 21.15
N ARG A 368 26.41 8.24 21.71
CA ARG A 368 27.42 7.48 22.45
C ARG A 368 26.77 6.92 23.73
N SER A 369 26.43 5.64 23.69
CA SER A 369 26.21 4.85 24.90
C SER A 369 27.51 4.81 25.72
N ARG A 370 27.53 5.52 26.85
CA ARG A 370 28.48 5.27 27.95
C ARG A 370 27.78 4.34 28.92
N GLY A 371 28.14 3.06 28.91
CA GLY A 371 27.65 2.10 29.89
C GLY A 371 27.82 0.66 29.44
N GLY A 372 28.99 0.08 29.72
CA GLY A 372 29.25 -1.35 29.59
C GLY A 372 30.54 -1.67 30.33
N MET A 373 30.43 -2.29 31.50
CA MET A 373 31.57 -2.78 32.27
C MET A 373 32.30 -3.89 31.50
N PRO A 374 33.63 -3.99 31.59
CA PRO A 374 34.39 -5.02 30.91
C PRO A 374 34.32 -6.37 31.64
N GLU A 375 33.83 -7.41 30.96
CA GLU A 375 34.14 -8.80 31.29
C GLU A 375 35.62 -9.06 30.98
N ASN A 376 36.44 -9.17 32.01
CA ASN A 376 37.71 -9.87 31.96
C ASN A 376 38.13 -10.25 33.39
N SER A 377 37.85 -11.49 33.75
CA SER A 377 38.62 -12.38 34.65
C SER A 377 37.67 -13.35 35.33
N LEU A 378 37.81 -14.64 35.04
CA LEU A 378 38.11 -15.66 36.04
C LEU A 378 38.35 -16.99 35.32
N MET A 379 39.47 -17.63 35.71
CA MET A 379 39.68 -19.08 35.60
C MET A 379 38.59 -19.86 36.33
#